data_AF-A0A1Y1KR75-F1
#
_entry.id   AF-A0A1Y1KR75-F1
#
_cell.length_a   1.000
_cell.length_b   1.000
_cell.length_c   1.000
_cell.angle_alpha   90.00
_cell.angle_beta   90.00
_cell.angle_gamma   90.00
#
_symmetry.space_group_name_H-M   'P 1'
#
loop_
_entity.id
_entity.type
_entity.pdbx_description
1 polymer ?
#
loop_
_entity_poly.entity_id
_entity_poly.type
_entity_poly.pdbx_seq_one_letter_code
_entity_poly.pdbx_strand_id
1 'polypeptide(L)'
;NKHLTSFFSTMIEFLREEFTKLGCQNPKSTSIAIQVYLELCEVKRYWDVKYFYNENLDSLYFSAKPTKDEEECIFFPIEVSRTVSLKYLQDLFQLCKNPEHKLIVVLVNSDSTSVYYQIYNGLMQPVEDSKNVHQETSRRIDSNLRRHRDAIEQAAICGISLTLPTTSKGEGT
;
A
#
# COMPACT_ATOMS: atom_id res chain seq x y z
N ASN A 1 -29.44 -8.91 8.46
CA ASN A 1 -28.21 -9.71 8.22
C ASN A 1 -28.31 -10.66 7.03
N LYS A 2 -29.22 -11.65 7.00
CA LYS A 2 -29.34 -12.62 5.87
C LYS A 2 -29.47 -12.01 4.47
N HIS A 3 -30.14 -10.86 4.35
CA HIS A 3 -30.37 -10.19 3.07
C HIS A 3 -29.10 -9.53 2.49
N LEU A 4 -28.21 -8.99 3.35
CA LEU A 4 -26.91 -8.47 2.92
C LEU A 4 -25.99 -9.63 2.51
N THR A 5 -25.97 -10.71 3.28
CA THR A 5 -25.16 -11.90 2.95
C THR A 5 -25.57 -12.52 1.62
N SER A 6 -26.88 -12.57 1.35
CA SER A 6 -27.39 -13.02 0.05
C SER A 6 -26.96 -12.10 -1.09
N PHE A 7 -27.04 -10.79 -0.91
CA PHE A 7 -26.65 -9.82 -1.94
C PHE A 7 -25.16 -9.89 -2.28
N PHE A 8 -24.29 -9.95 -1.26
CA PHE A 8 -22.85 -10.13 -1.44
C PHE A 8 -22.54 -11.47 -2.11
N SER A 9 -23.23 -12.55 -1.73
CA SER A 9 -23.07 -13.84 -2.39
C SER A 9 -23.43 -13.78 -3.88
N THR A 10 -24.55 -13.15 -4.23
CA THR A 10 -24.97 -13.00 -5.64
C THR A 10 -23.97 -12.16 -6.44
N MET A 11 -23.42 -11.11 -5.84
CA MET A 11 -22.41 -10.27 -6.48
C MET A 11 -21.11 -11.03 -6.76
N ILE A 12 -20.65 -11.84 -5.80
CA ILE A 12 -19.44 -12.66 -5.97
C ILE A 12 -19.62 -13.68 -7.11
N GLU A 13 -20.78 -14.33 -7.19
CA GLU A 13 -21.07 -15.27 -8.28
C GLU A 13 -21.14 -14.55 -9.64
N PHE A 14 -21.79 -13.38 -9.70
CA PHE A 14 -21.82 -12.56 -10.91
C PHE A 14 -20.41 -12.17 -11.38
N LEU A 15 -19.56 -11.66 -10.49
CA LEU A 15 -18.18 -11.29 -10.84
C LEU A 15 -17.36 -12.49 -11.28
N ARG A 16 -17.57 -13.67 -10.67
CA ARG A 16 -16.91 -14.90 -11.07
C ARG A 16 -17.26 -15.29 -12.50
N GLU A 17 -18.54 -15.21 -12.87
CA GLU A 17 -19.00 -15.48 -14.23
C GLU A 17 -18.40 -14.48 -15.23
N GLU A 18 -18.41 -13.18 -14.91
CA GLU A 18 -17.84 -12.13 -15.77
C GLU A 18 -16.33 -12.33 -15.98
N PHE A 19 -15.58 -12.63 -14.93
CA PHE A 19 -14.14 -12.89 -15.03
C PHE A 19 -13.83 -14.17 -15.82
N THR A 20 -14.69 -15.17 -15.71
CA THR A 20 -14.59 -16.40 -16.52
C THR A 20 -14.83 -16.10 -18.00
N LYS A 21 -15.84 -15.27 -18.32
CA LYS A 21 -16.14 -14.84 -19.71
C LYS A 21 -15.00 -14.03 -20.33
N LEU A 22 -14.27 -13.26 -19.52
CA LEU A 22 -13.08 -12.53 -19.98
C LEU A 22 -11.88 -13.43 -20.27
N GLY A 23 -11.88 -14.69 -19.81
CA GLY A 23 -10.84 -15.67 -20.06
C GLY A 23 -10.14 -16.20 -18.81
N CYS A 24 -10.43 -15.66 -17.62
CA CYS A 24 -9.78 -16.12 -16.38
C CYS A 24 -10.40 -17.45 -15.91
N GLN A 25 -9.69 -18.56 -16.14
CA GLN A 25 -10.16 -19.90 -15.78
C GLN A 25 -9.67 -20.38 -14.40
N ASN A 26 -8.69 -19.70 -13.81
CA ASN A 26 -8.08 -20.11 -12.54
C ASN A 26 -8.91 -19.60 -11.35
N PRO A 27 -9.56 -20.48 -10.55
CA PRO A 27 -10.42 -20.06 -9.45
C PRO A 27 -9.71 -19.23 -8.38
N LYS A 28 -8.41 -19.46 -8.16
CA LYS A 28 -7.62 -18.67 -7.22
C LYS A 28 -7.42 -17.25 -7.74
N SER A 29 -7.01 -17.11 -8.99
CA SER A 29 -6.87 -15.81 -9.66
C SER A 29 -8.19 -15.03 -9.67
N THR A 30 -9.30 -15.72 -9.94
CA THR A 30 -10.64 -15.13 -9.87
C THR A 30 -10.98 -14.65 -8.45
N SER A 31 -10.68 -15.45 -7.43
CA SER A 31 -10.98 -15.10 -6.03
C SER A 31 -10.20 -13.88 -5.56
N ILE A 32 -8.88 -13.83 -5.83
CA ILE A 32 -8.06 -12.66 -5.47
C ILE A 32 -8.50 -11.40 -6.24
N ALA A 33 -8.91 -11.56 -7.51
CA ALA A 33 -9.38 -10.44 -8.31
C ALA A 33 -10.71 -9.89 -7.79
N ILE A 34 -11.66 -10.76 -7.40
CA ILE A 34 -12.92 -10.35 -6.79
C ILE A 34 -12.65 -9.57 -5.50
N GLN A 35 -11.75 -10.07 -4.66
CA GLN A 35 -11.37 -9.37 -3.43
C GLN A 35 -10.84 -7.96 -3.73
N VAL A 36 -9.86 -7.84 -4.64
CA VAL A 36 -9.29 -6.54 -4.99
C VAL A 36 -10.35 -5.62 -5.61
N TYR A 37 -11.22 -6.12 -6.47
CA TYR A 37 -12.31 -5.33 -7.04
C TYR A 37 -13.23 -4.75 -5.96
N LEU A 38 -13.67 -5.58 -5.00
CA LEU A 38 -14.52 -5.13 -3.90
C LEU A 38 -13.79 -4.13 -3.00
N GLU A 39 -12.50 -4.32 -2.72
CA GLU A 39 -11.70 -3.36 -1.96
C GLU A 39 -11.57 -2.02 -2.68
N LEU A 40 -11.36 -2.02 -4.00
CA LEU A 40 -11.29 -0.79 -4.81
C LEU A 40 -12.64 -0.03 -4.78
N CYS A 41 -13.76 -0.74 -4.91
CA CYS A 41 -15.10 -0.15 -4.94
C CYS A 41 -15.60 0.29 -3.55
N GLU A 42 -15.52 -0.59 -2.55
CA GLU A 42 -16.22 -0.41 -1.27
C GLU A 42 -15.34 0.20 -0.19
N VAL A 43 -14.06 -0.18 -0.14
CA VAL A 43 -13.13 0.28 0.91
C VAL A 43 -12.42 1.55 0.48
N LYS A 44 -11.77 1.52 -0.69
CA LYS A 44 -11.03 2.67 -1.22
C LYS A 44 -11.92 3.67 -1.94
N ARG A 45 -13.11 3.24 -2.40
CA ARG A 45 -14.12 4.08 -3.07
C ARG A 45 -13.54 4.82 -4.28
N TYR A 46 -12.74 4.11 -5.07
CA TYR A 46 -12.14 4.65 -6.29
C TYR A 46 -13.19 4.83 -7.38
N TRP A 47 -12.91 5.77 -8.27
CA TRP A 47 -13.76 6.15 -9.39
C TRP A 47 -13.44 5.32 -10.62
N ASP A 48 -14.46 5.11 -11.46
CA ASP A 48 -14.35 4.47 -12.77
C ASP A 48 -13.62 3.11 -12.75
N VAL A 49 -13.88 2.28 -11.72
CA VAL A 49 -13.26 0.95 -11.58
C VAL A 49 -13.68 0.04 -12.74
N LYS A 50 -12.70 -0.33 -13.57
CA LYS A 50 -12.85 -1.26 -14.69
C LYS A 50 -11.95 -2.46 -14.48
N TYR A 51 -12.35 -3.59 -15.05
CA TYR A 51 -11.62 -4.85 -14.98
C TYR A 51 -11.31 -5.35 -16.38
N PHE A 52 -10.16 -5.99 -16.51
CA PHE A 52 -9.63 -6.48 -17.78
C PHE A 52 -8.91 -7.80 -17.54
N TYR A 53 -8.80 -8.59 -18.61
CA TYR A 53 -8.00 -9.80 -18.62
C TYR A 53 -6.92 -9.68 -19.68
N ASN A 54 -5.69 -10.04 -19.32
CA ASN A 54 -4.59 -10.14 -20.27
C ASN A 54 -4.23 -11.61 -20.51
N GLU A 55 -4.51 -12.10 -21.71
CA GLU A 55 -4.25 -13.49 -22.11
C GLU A 55 -2.76 -13.86 -22.05
N ASN A 56 -1.86 -12.94 -22.43
CA ASN A 56 -0.42 -13.21 -22.44
C ASN A 56 0.15 -13.42 -21.04
N LEU A 57 -0.41 -12.72 -20.05
CA LEU A 57 0.00 -12.79 -18.65
C LEU A 57 -0.83 -13.76 -17.82
N ASP A 58 -1.91 -14.31 -18.40
CA ASP A 58 -2.92 -15.11 -17.69
C ASP A 58 -3.36 -14.42 -16.38
N SER A 59 -3.64 -13.11 -16.47
CA SER A 59 -3.85 -12.26 -15.30
C SER A 59 -4.98 -11.27 -15.52
N LEU A 60 -5.87 -11.20 -14.53
CA LEU A 60 -6.79 -10.07 -14.38
C LEU A 60 -6.03 -8.84 -13.90
N TYR A 61 -6.50 -7.67 -14.28
CA TYR A 61 -6.03 -6.39 -13.77
C TYR A 61 -7.17 -5.37 -13.80
N PHE A 62 -7.01 -4.29 -13.02
CA PHE A 62 -8.01 -3.25 -12.89
C PHE A 62 -7.46 -1.90 -13.29
N SER A 63 -8.31 -1.03 -13.81
CA SER A 63 -8.03 0.39 -13.91
C SER A 63 -9.01 1.15 -13.04
N ALA A 64 -8.52 2.13 -12.28
CA ALA A 64 -9.36 2.94 -11.42
C ALA A 64 -8.68 4.27 -11.09
N LYS A 65 -9.47 5.30 -10.76
CA LYS A 65 -8.96 6.61 -10.37
C LYS A 65 -9.14 6.83 -8.86
N PRO A 66 -8.09 7.20 -8.11
CA PRO A 66 -8.23 7.47 -6.67
C PRO A 66 -9.24 8.58 -6.36
N THR A 67 -9.24 9.62 -7.18
CA THR A 67 -10.24 10.70 -7.17
C THR A 67 -10.70 10.98 -8.59
N LYS A 68 -11.80 11.73 -8.77
CA LYS A 68 -12.38 12.00 -10.10
C LYS A 68 -11.41 12.71 -11.06
N ASP A 69 -10.54 13.54 -10.51
CA ASP A 69 -9.61 14.41 -11.26
C ASP A 69 -8.18 13.84 -11.32
N GLU A 70 -7.90 12.73 -10.62
CA GLU A 70 -6.61 12.07 -10.67
C GLU A 70 -6.45 11.14 -11.87
N GLU A 71 -5.19 10.91 -12.24
CA GLU A 71 -4.81 9.96 -13.27
C GLU A 71 -5.16 8.53 -12.90
N GLU A 72 -5.44 7.74 -13.95
CA GLU A 72 -5.82 6.34 -13.81
C GLU A 72 -4.64 5.52 -13.28
N CYS A 73 -4.92 4.69 -12.28
CA CYS A 73 -3.99 3.72 -11.72
C CYS A 73 -4.36 2.33 -12.23
N ILE A 74 -3.35 1.49 -12.48
CA ILE A 74 -3.50 0.10 -12.90
C ILE A 74 -3.15 -0.82 -11.73
N PHE A 75 -4.05 -1.73 -11.38
CA PHE A 75 -3.91 -2.64 -10.25
C PHE A 75 -3.78 -4.09 -10.71
N PHE A 76 -2.70 -4.76 -10.31
CA PHE A 76 -2.47 -6.18 -10.58
C PHE A 76 -2.60 -7.00 -9.29
N PRO A 77 -3.68 -7.78 -9.13
CA PRO A 77 -3.81 -8.72 -8.01
C PRO A 77 -2.81 -9.87 -8.16
N ILE A 78 -2.02 -10.12 -7.12
CA ILE A 78 -1.06 -11.21 -7.06
C ILE A 78 -1.18 -11.92 -5.72
N GLU A 79 -1.28 -13.24 -5.73
CA GLU A 79 -1.22 -14.05 -4.51
C GLU A 79 0.18 -13.94 -3.87
N VAL A 80 0.27 -13.70 -2.56
CA VAL A 80 1.56 -13.53 -1.83
C VAL A 80 2.50 -14.73 -2.02
N SER A 81 1.96 -15.95 -2.14
CA SER A 81 2.76 -17.16 -2.37
C SER A 81 3.31 -17.31 -3.79
N ARG A 82 2.89 -16.47 -4.74
CA ARG A 82 3.33 -16.55 -6.13
C ARG A 82 4.77 -16.03 -6.25
N THR A 83 5.65 -16.83 -6.85
CA THR A 83 6.97 -16.35 -7.26
C THR A 83 6.84 -15.37 -8.43
N VAL A 84 7.34 -14.16 -8.25
CA VAL A 84 7.35 -13.11 -9.27
C VAL A 84 8.74 -13.01 -9.89
N SER A 85 8.84 -13.17 -11.21
CA SER A 85 10.09 -13.00 -11.95
C SER A 85 10.27 -11.55 -12.39
N LEU A 86 11.52 -11.12 -12.60
CA LEU A 86 11.80 -9.80 -13.17
C LEU A 86 11.18 -9.63 -14.56
N LYS A 87 11.18 -10.70 -15.37
CA LYS A 87 10.53 -10.71 -16.69
C LYS A 87 9.04 -10.39 -16.57
N TYR A 88 8.34 -11.03 -15.63
CA TYR A 88 6.92 -10.75 -15.41
C TYR A 88 6.68 -9.27 -15.08
N LEU A 89 7.50 -8.66 -14.21
CA LEU A 89 7.38 -7.24 -13.90
C LEU A 89 7.63 -6.35 -15.14
N GLN A 90 8.59 -6.71 -15.99
CA GLN A 90 8.81 -6.01 -17.26
C GLN A 90 7.59 -6.11 -18.19
N ASP A 91 6.97 -7.29 -18.25
CA ASP A 91 5.76 -7.50 -19.05
C ASP A 91 4.57 -6.68 -18.50
N LEU A 92 4.47 -6.49 -17.17
CA LEU A 92 3.49 -5.57 -16.57
C LEU A 92 3.71 -4.13 -17.03
N PHE A 93 4.97 -3.65 -16.98
CA PHE A 93 5.29 -2.29 -17.44
C PHE A 93 4.99 -2.09 -18.93
N GLN A 94 5.21 -3.12 -19.76
CA GLN A 94 4.89 -3.05 -21.20
C GLN A 94 3.38 -2.99 -21.46
N LEU A 95 2.56 -3.58 -20.58
CA LEU A 95 1.10 -3.50 -20.67
C LEU A 95 0.60 -2.07 -20.42
N CYS A 96 1.26 -1.35 -19.52
CA CYS A 96 0.98 0.06 -19.24
C CYS A 96 1.59 0.96 -20.32
N LYS A 97 0.88 1.12 -21.44
CA LYS A 97 1.29 1.97 -22.57
C LYS A 97 1.40 3.46 -22.21
N ASN A 98 0.67 3.92 -21.19
CA ASN A 98 0.72 5.29 -20.73
C ASN A 98 1.71 5.42 -19.56
N PRO A 99 2.81 6.19 -19.71
CA PRO A 99 3.78 6.38 -18.63
C PRO A 99 3.23 7.13 -17.41
N GLU A 100 2.14 7.88 -17.57
CA GLU A 100 1.49 8.61 -16.47
C GLU A 100 0.67 7.67 -15.56
N HIS A 101 0.32 6.48 -16.04
CA HIS A 101 -0.46 5.53 -15.24
C HIS A 101 0.41 4.92 -14.15
N LYS A 102 -0.04 5.04 -12.90
CA LYS A 102 0.62 4.41 -11.77
C LYS A 102 0.36 2.92 -11.81
N LEU A 103 1.43 2.12 -11.80
CA LEU A 103 1.35 0.67 -11.72
C LEU A 103 1.39 0.23 -10.25
N ILE A 104 0.35 -0.47 -9.82
CA ILE A 104 0.18 -0.92 -8.43
C ILE A 104 0.03 -2.44 -8.42
N VAL A 105 0.95 -3.11 -7.73
CA VAL A 105 0.83 -4.53 -7.43
C VAL A 105 0.07 -4.68 -6.11
N VAL A 106 -1.00 -5.45 -6.14
CA VAL A 106 -1.83 -5.74 -4.96
C VAL A 106 -1.52 -7.16 -4.51
N LEU A 107 -0.75 -7.28 -3.44
CA LEU A 107 -0.41 -8.57 -2.85
C LEU A 107 -1.56 -9.03 -1.96
N VAL A 108 -2.20 -10.13 -2.33
CA VAL A 108 -3.35 -10.71 -1.62
C VAL A 108 -2.93 -11.98 -0.90
N ASN A 109 -3.14 -12.02 0.41
CA ASN A 109 -2.87 -13.19 1.23
C ASN A 109 -4.12 -14.06 1.39
N SER A 110 -3.92 -15.31 1.78
CA SER A 110 -4.99 -16.29 2.02
C SER A 110 -5.94 -15.92 3.18
N ASP A 111 -5.50 -15.05 4.09
CA ASP A 111 -6.32 -14.49 5.17
C ASP A 111 -7.13 -13.25 4.75
N SER A 112 -7.19 -12.99 3.43
CA SER A 112 -7.82 -11.81 2.83
C SER A 112 -7.17 -10.47 3.22
N THR A 113 -5.94 -10.46 3.75
CA THR A 113 -5.15 -9.23 3.85
C THR A 113 -4.61 -8.85 2.49
N SER A 114 -4.72 -7.56 2.12
CA SER A 114 -4.13 -7.01 0.89
C SER A 114 -3.14 -5.88 1.19
N VAL A 115 -2.05 -5.83 0.41
CA VAL A 115 -1.06 -4.75 0.48
C VAL A 115 -0.82 -4.20 -0.92
N TYR A 116 -0.85 -2.87 -1.04
CA TYR A 116 -0.75 -2.15 -2.30
C TYR A 116 0.65 -1.54 -2.44
N TYR A 117 1.42 -2.01 -3.40
CA TYR A 117 2.75 -1.50 -3.73
C TYR A 117 2.75 -0.82 -5.09
N GLN A 118 3.01 0.49 -5.10
CA GLN A 118 3.31 1.17 -6.35
C GLN A 118 4.72 0.78 -6.82
N ILE A 119 4.84 0.32 -8.06
CA ILE A 119 6.11 -0.06 -8.67
C ILE A 119 6.42 0.87 -9.85
N TYR A 120 7.71 1.07 -10.11
CA TYR A 120 8.21 1.99 -11.13
C TYR A 120 9.20 1.28 -12.05
N ASN A 121 9.21 1.67 -13.32
CA ASN A 121 10.21 1.18 -14.26
C ASN A 121 11.51 1.98 -14.09
N GLY A 122 12.44 1.42 -13.32
CA GLY A 122 13.74 2.03 -13.03
C GLY A 122 13.89 2.42 -11.56
N LEU A 123 14.77 3.39 -11.30
CA LEU A 123 15.07 3.86 -9.95
C LEU A 123 14.30 5.15 -9.67
N MET A 124 13.63 5.20 -8.52
CA MET A 124 13.01 6.41 -8.00
C MET A 124 13.82 6.92 -6.82
N GLN A 125 13.93 8.24 -6.69
CA GLN A 125 14.55 8.84 -5.52
C GLN A 125 13.72 8.50 -4.28
N PRO A 126 14.33 8.01 -3.19
CA PRO A 126 13.61 7.79 -1.95
C PRO A 126 12.93 9.07 -1.50
N VAL A 127 11.64 8.99 -1.16
CA VAL A 127 10.91 10.11 -0.56
C VAL A 127 11.59 10.44 0.77
N GLU A 128 12.01 11.70 0.97
CA GLU A 128 12.78 12.13 2.13
C GLU A 128 11.92 12.25 3.41
N ASP A 129 11.14 11.25 3.77
CA ASP A 129 10.34 11.28 5.00
C ASP A 129 11.19 10.94 6.25
N SER A 130 12.37 10.33 6.06
CA SER A 130 13.20 9.78 7.16
C SER A 130 14.39 10.64 7.59
N LYS A 131 14.87 11.57 6.74
CA LYS A 131 16.02 12.43 7.11
C LYS A 131 15.65 13.48 8.15
N ASN A 132 14.42 14.00 8.10
CA ASN A 132 13.95 15.00 9.05
C ASN A 132 13.79 14.44 10.47
N VAL A 133 13.32 13.20 10.61
CA VAL A 133 13.11 12.60 11.95
C VAL A 133 14.44 12.43 12.67
N HIS A 134 15.46 11.86 12.02
CA HIS A 134 16.75 11.67 12.68
C HIS A 134 17.44 13.02 12.96
N GLN A 135 17.37 13.97 12.04
CA GLN A 135 18.01 15.28 12.21
C GLN A 135 17.33 16.12 13.30
N GLU A 136 16.00 16.10 13.38
CA GLU A 136 15.23 16.77 14.44
C GLU A 136 15.46 16.10 15.80
N THR A 137 15.48 14.77 15.85
CA THR A 137 15.77 14.03 17.10
C THR A 137 17.17 14.38 17.60
N SER A 138 18.18 14.39 16.74
CA SER A 138 19.56 14.76 17.10
C SER A 138 19.66 16.21 17.60
N ARG A 139 18.95 17.16 16.96
CA ARG A 139 18.88 18.56 17.42
C ARG A 139 18.21 18.70 18.77
N ARG A 140 17.12 17.96 19.01
CA ARG A 140 16.41 17.95 20.30
C ARG A 140 17.27 17.37 21.41
N ILE A 141 18.01 16.30 21.14
CA ILE A 141 18.96 15.71 22.09
C ILE A 141 20.06 16.71 22.42
N ASP A 142 20.71 17.31 21.41
CA ASP A 142 21.80 18.28 21.63
C ASP A 142 21.32 19.51 22.43
N SER A 143 20.14 20.04 22.11
CA SER A 143 19.56 21.15 22.88
C SER A 143 19.20 20.78 24.33
N ASN A 144 18.74 19.55 24.59
CA ASN A 144 18.46 19.09 25.95
C ASN A 144 19.72 18.88 26.78
N LEU A 145 20.78 18.32 26.18
CA LEU A 145 22.08 18.14 26.81
C LEU A 145 22.69 19.50 27.18
N ARG A 146 22.59 20.49 26.30
CA ARG A 146 23.07 21.86 26.57
C ARG A 146 22.29 22.54 27.70
N ARG A 147 20.96 22.38 27.73
CA ARG A 147 20.10 23.00 28.76
C ARG A 147 20.34 22.44 30.15
N HIS A 148 20.64 21.15 30.26
CA HIS A 148 20.80 20.46 31.55
C HIS A 148 22.26 20.16 31.88
N ARG A 149 23.21 20.83 31.21
CA ARG A 149 24.65 20.60 31.37
C ARG A 149 25.07 20.58 32.84
N ASP A 150 24.67 21.60 33.61
CA ASP A 150 25.08 21.74 35.01
C ASP A 150 24.54 20.59 35.88
N ALA A 151 23.29 20.17 35.65
CA ALA A 151 22.70 19.04 36.37
C ALA A 151 23.40 17.71 36.04
N ILE A 152 23.82 17.53 34.78
CA ILE A 152 24.59 16.36 34.35
C ILE A 152 25.98 16.35 35.02
N GLU A 153 26.66 17.49 35.04
CA GLU A 153 27.97 17.63 35.69
C GLU A 153 27.89 17.34 37.20
N GLN A 154 26.88 17.87 37.89
CA GLN A 154 26.67 17.61 39.32
C GLN A 154 26.31 16.16 39.61
N ALA A 155 25.46 15.53 38.79
CA ALA A 155 25.11 14.12 38.97
C ALA A 155 26.32 13.21 38.78
N ALA A 156 27.21 13.53 37.83
CA ALA A 156 28.46 12.81 37.60
C ALA A 156 29.42 12.94 38.80
N ILE A 157 29.56 14.15 39.36
CA ILE A 157 30.39 14.40 40.54
C ILE A 157 29.86 13.62 41.76
N CYS A 158 28.54 13.61 41.95
CA CYS A 158 27.89 12.95 43.08
C CYS A 158 27.70 11.44 42.88
N GLY A 159 28.02 10.89 41.70
CA GLY A 159 27.87 9.46 41.39
C GLY A 159 26.43 8.97 41.39
N ILE A 160 25.47 9.84 41.05
CA ILE A 160 24.03 9.55 41.07
C ILE A 160 23.45 9.47 39.67
N SER A 161 22.47 8.59 39.47
CA SER A 161 21.74 8.49 38.21
C SER A 161 20.80 9.68 38.03
N LEU A 162 20.80 10.27 36.83
CA LEU A 162 19.96 11.40 36.46
C LEU A 162 19.06 11.01 35.29
N THR A 163 17.76 11.29 35.40
CA THR A 163 16.81 11.21 34.27
C THR A 163 16.42 12.62 33.85
N LEU A 164 16.68 12.97 32.59
CA LEU A 164 16.33 14.28 32.06
C LEU A 164 14.85 14.33 31.64
N PRO A 165 14.12 15.42 31.94
CA PRO A 165 12.74 15.56 31.53
C PRO A 165 12.64 15.69 30.01
N THR A 166 11.80 14.86 29.38
CA THR A 166 11.50 14.98 27.95
C THR A 166 10.45 16.07 27.73
N THR A 167 10.77 17.09 26.94
CA THR A 167 9.79 18.10 26.51
C THR A 167 8.82 17.49 25.50
N SER A 168 7.80 16.77 25.95
CA SER A 168 6.60 16.55 25.15
C SER A 168 5.86 17.90 25.07
N LYS A 169 5.84 18.53 23.90
CA LYS A 169 4.89 19.63 23.67
C LYS A 169 3.50 19.06 23.93
N GLY A 170 2.77 19.65 24.88
CA GLY A 170 1.39 19.31 25.12
C GLY A 170 0.57 19.52 23.86
N GLU A 171 -0.17 18.49 23.47
CA GLU A 171 -1.40 18.62 22.70
C GLU A 171 -2.36 19.44 23.58
N GLY A 172 -2.41 20.75 23.34
CA GLY A 172 -3.43 21.63 23.87
C GLY A 172 -4.41 21.96 22.75
N THR A 173 -5.59 21.32 22.86
CA THR A 173 -6.93 21.72 22.36
C THR A 173 -7.04 22.55 21.09
#